data_AF-A0A942RA43-F1
#
_entry.id   AF-A0A942RA43-F1
#
_cell.length_a   1.000
_cell.length_b   1.000
_cell.length_c   1.000
_cell.angle_alpha   90.00
_cell.angle_beta   90.00
_cell.angle_gamma   90.00
#
_symmetry.space_group_name_H-M   'P 1'
#
loop_
_entity.id
_entity.type
_entity.pdbx_description
1 polymer ?
#
loop_
_entity_poly.entity_id
_entity_poly.type
_entity_poly.pdbx_seq_one_letter_code
_entity_poly.pdbx_strand_id
1 'polypeptide(L)'
;YRLNPETGGVVWTGEGAGTSSRMSYMNGVVYFVGGSTGKLHAVDAYTGETVWRLDAELIEGSNAEFRTNAVYVIPGEGNEKGKVVALTHMHAYCFEAYR
;
A
#
# COMPACT_ATOMS: atom_id res chain seq x y z
N TYR A 1 3.67 -9.65 6.98
CA TYR A 1 4.78 -10.04 7.87
C TYR A 1 6.09 -9.68 7.20
N ARG A 2 7.18 -9.54 7.97
CA ARG A 2 8.55 -9.44 7.46
C ARG A 2 9.35 -10.62 7.98
N LEU A 3 10.16 -11.21 7.12
CA LEU A 3 11.09 -12.28 7.46
C LEU A 3 12.52 -11.75 7.48
N ASN A 4 13.36 -12.37 8.30
CA ASN A 4 14.80 -12.25 8.21
C ASN A 4 15.26 -13.07 6.98
N PRO A 5 15.96 -12.47 6.01
CA PRO A 5 16.35 -13.17 4.78
C PRO A 5 17.37 -14.30 5.03
N GLU A 6 18.18 -14.20 6.08
CA GLU A 6 19.22 -15.18 6.40
C GLU A 6 18.67 -16.39 7.15
N THR A 7 17.69 -16.18 8.04
CA THR A 7 17.19 -17.23 8.94
C THR A 7 15.79 -17.71 8.63
N GLY A 8 15.04 -16.98 7.80
CA GLY A 8 13.61 -17.19 7.58
C GLY A 8 12.72 -16.86 8.79
N GLY A 9 13.32 -16.40 9.90
CA GLY A 9 12.58 -16.05 11.11
C GLY A 9 11.67 -14.84 10.91
N VAL A 10 10.50 -14.85 11.55
CA VAL A 10 9.57 -13.71 11.51
C VAL A 10 10.13 -12.55 12.32
N VAL A 11 10.36 -11.41 11.67
CA VAL A 11 10.77 -10.15 12.31
C VAL A 11 9.57 -9.43 12.90
N TRP A 12 8.48 -9.35 12.12
CA TRP A 12 7.21 -8.81 12.59
C TRP A 12 6.03 -9.40 11.82
N THR A 13 4.87 -9.41 12.47
CA THR A 13 3.56 -9.65 11.86
C THR A 13 2.72 -8.38 12.03
N GLY A 14 2.20 -7.86 10.93
CA GLY A 14 1.40 -6.64 10.93
C GLY A 14 -0.07 -7.00 10.74
N GLU A 15 -0.94 -6.13 11.24
CA GLU A 15 -2.36 -6.23 10.99
C GLU A 15 -2.65 -5.82 9.53
N GLY A 16 -3.19 -6.75 8.75
CA GLY A 16 -3.55 -6.50 7.37
C GLY A 16 -4.47 -7.60 6.87
N ALA A 17 -5.31 -7.27 5.88
CA ALA A 17 -6.27 -8.19 5.29
C ALA A 17 -5.63 -9.36 4.49
N GLY A 18 -4.29 -9.46 4.49
CA GLY A 18 -3.55 -10.17 3.47
C GLY A 18 -3.69 -9.50 2.10
N THR A 19 -2.85 -9.86 1.15
CA THR A 19 -2.99 -9.42 -0.23
C THR A 19 -2.52 -10.50 -1.17
N SER A 20 -3.25 -10.68 -2.27
CA SER A 20 -2.80 -11.45 -3.45
C SER A 20 -2.23 -10.54 -4.53
N SER A 21 -2.34 -9.22 -4.38
CA SER A 21 -1.82 -8.23 -5.33
C SER A 21 -0.32 -8.02 -5.12
N ARG A 22 0.36 -7.49 -6.15
CA ARG A 22 1.75 -7.08 -6.01
C ARG A 22 1.83 -5.91 -5.03
N MET A 23 2.70 -6.05 -4.03
CA MET A 23 3.07 -4.97 -3.13
C MET A 23 4.17 -4.13 -3.77
N SER A 24 4.17 -2.83 -3.49
CA SER A 24 5.24 -1.91 -3.89
C SER A 24 5.95 -1.34 -2.68
N TYR A 25 7.23 -1.03 -2.85
CA TYR A 25 8.07 -0.50 -1.78
C TYR A 25 8.71 0.82 -2.23
N MET A 26 8.63 1.84 -1.38
CA MET A 26 9.32 3.11 -1.58
C MET A 26 9.62 3.76 -0.23
N ASN A 27 10.85 4.23 -0.04
CA ASN A 27 11.28 5.00 1.13
C ASN A 27 10.92 4.37 2.49
N GLY A 28 11.09 3.04 2.61
CA GLY A 28 10.81 2.31 3.86
C GLY A 28 9.34 1.99 4.09
N VAL A 29 8.47 2.21 3.09
CA VAL A 29 7.03 1.97 3.19
C VAL A 29 6.60 0.95 2.14
N VAL A 30 5.81 -0.03 2.57
CA VAL A 30 5.16 -1.02 1.70
C VAL A 30 3.73 -0.57 1.43
N TYR A 31 3.37 -0.49 0.15
CA TYR A 31 2.05 -0.12 -0.33
C TYR A 31 1.37 -1.31 -1.00
N PHE A 32 0.11 -1.58 -0.65
CA PHE A 32 -0.64 -2.70 -1.21
C PHE A 32 -2.15 -2.53 -1.04
N VAL A 33 -2.93 -3.29 -1.81
CA VAL A 33 -4.38 -3.38 -1.63
C VAL A 33 -4.73 -4.62 -0.81
N GLY A 34 -5.52 -4.46 0.24
CA GLY A 34 -6.00 -5.58 1.04
C GLY A 34 -6.93 -6.48 0.23
N GLY A 35 -6.62 -7.78 0.16
CA GLY A 35 -7.31 -8.71 -0.74
C GLY A 35 -8.80 -8.90 -0.43
N SER A 36 -9.16 -8.95 0.85
CA SER A 36 -10.57 -9.07 1.28
C SER A 36 -11.25 -7.73 1.59
N THR A 37 -10.48 -6.64 1.68
CA THR A 37 -11.02 -5.33 2.07
C THR A 37 -11.08 -4.33 0.93
N GLY A 38 -10.34 -4.54 -0.17
CA GLY A 38 -10.23 -3.57 -1.26
C GLY A 38 -9.59 -2.23 -0.84
N LYS A 39 -9.04 -2.13 0.38
CA LYS A 39 -8.47 -0.89 0.92
C LYS A 39 -7.02 -0.74 0.51
N LEU A 40 -6.58 0.48 0.25
CA LEU A 40 -5.18 0.79 -0.01
C LEU A 40 -4.47 1.00 1.33
N HIS A 41 -3.40 0.25 1.57
CA HIS A 41 -2.61 0.29 2.78
C HIS A 41 -1.21 0.85 2.50
N ALA A 42 -0.68 1.60 3.46
CA ALA A 42 0.73 1.92 3.57
C ALA A 42 1.23 1.48 4.95
N VAL A 43 2.29 0.68 4.97
CA VAL A 43 2.84 0.05 6.17
C VAL A 43 4.32 0.36 6.27
N ASP A 44 4.80 0.77 7.44
CA ASP A 44 6.24 0.91 7.69
C ASP A 44 6.90 -0.48 7.59
N ALA A 45 7.86 -0.62 6.68
CA ALA A 45 8.48 -1.89 6.37
C ALA A 45 9.32 -2.44 7.53
N TYR A 46 9.74 -1.59 8.46
CA TYR A 46 10.62 -1.96 9.56
C TYR A 46 9.84 -2.39 10.80
N THR A 47 8.74 -1.70 11.11
CA THR A 47 7.92 -1.97 12.30
C THR A 47 6.69 -2.83 12.01
N GLY A 48 6.18 -2.80 10.77
CA GLY A 48 4.92 -3.45 10.40
C GLY A 48 3.68 -2.63 10.77
N GLU A 49 3.84 -1.41 11.24
CA GLU A 49 2.74 -0.52 11.62
C GLU A 49 2.11 0.12 10.38
N THR A 50 0.78 0.22 10.37
CA THR A 50 0.06 0.95 9.32
C THR A 50 0.28 2.45 9.52
N VAL A 51 0.91 3.11 8.55
CA VAL A 51 1.13 4.58 8.58
C VAL A 51 -0.07 5.34 8.02
N TRP A 52 -0.77 4.77 7.04
CA TRP A 52 -2.09 5.23 6.61
C TRP A 52 -2.86 4.13 5.86
N ARG A 53 -4.17 4.33 5.74
CA ARG A 53 -5.07 3.46 4.97
C ARG A 53 -6.16 4.29 4.31
N LEU A 54 -6.52 3.94 3.08
CA LEU A 54 -7.58 4.59 2.32
C LEU A 54 -8.66 3.58 1.89
N ASP A 55 -9.90 4.03 2.01
CA ASP A 55 -11.10 3.32 1.57
C ASP A 55 -11.64 4.03 0.32
N ALA A 56 -11.80 3.29 -0.78
CA ALA A 56 -12.28 3.87 -2.03
C ALA A 56 -13.73 4.35 -1.93
N GLU A 57 -14.52 3.80 -1.00
CA GLU A 57 -15.89 4.28 -0.75
C GLU A 57 -15.93 5.75 -0.30
N LEU A 58 -14.87 6.23 0.36
CA LEU A 58 -14.78 7.62 0.81
C LEU A 58 -14.56 8.61 -0.34
N ILE A 59 -14.17 8.13 -1.53
CA ILE A 59 -13.83 8.97 -2.70
C ILE A 59 -14.74 8.72 -3.91
N GLU A 60 -15.28 7.51 -4.08
CA GLU A 60 -16.16 7.14 -5.21
C GLU A 60 -17.60 6.80 -4.79
N GLY A 61 -17.88 6.68 -3.49
CA GLY A 61 -19.18 6.26 -2.98
C GLY A 61 -19.30 4.74 -2.81
N SER A 62 -20.50 4.29 -2.43
CA SER A 62 -20.74 2.92 -1.98
C SER A 62 -20.31 1.84 -2.99
N ASN A 63 -19.72 0.76 -2.47
CA ASN A 63 -19.19 -0.40 -3.22
C ASN A 63 -17.92 -0.12 -4.05
N ALA A 64 -17.29 1.04 -3.89
CA ALA A 64 -16.01 1.30 -4.52
C ALA A 64 -14.87 0.59 -3.78
N GLU A 65 -13.99 -0.04 -4.53
CA GLU A 65 -12.83 -0.76 -4.00
C GLU A 65 -11.62 -0.53 -4.90
N PHE A 66 -10.43 -0.46 -4.30
CA PHE A 66 -9.21 -0.57 -5.09
C PHE A 66 -9.08 -2.01 -5.60
N ARG A 67 -8.83 -2.14 -6.89
CA ARG A 67 -8.80 -3.42 -7.62
C ARG A 67 -7.53 -3.57 -8.45
N THR A 68 -6.43 -2.97 -8.01
CA THR A 68 -5.19 -3.00 -8.78
C THR A 68 -4.42 -4.30 -8.60
N ASN A 69 -3.88 -4.81 -9.71
CA ASN A 69 -2.89 -5.89 -9.71
C ASN A 69 -1.55 -5.45 -9.09
N ALA A 70 -1.24 -4.16 -9.15
CA ALA A 70 -0.06 -3.55 -8.53
C ALA A 70 -0.35 -2.10 -8.11
N VAL A 71 0.04 -1.72 -6.90
CA VAL A 71 0.11 -0.29 -6.52
C VAL A 71 1.38 0.27 -7.14
N TYR A 72 1.31 1.34 -7.92
CA TYR A 72 2.53 1.93 -8.50
C TYR A 72 3.10 2.99 -7.58
N VAL A 73 4.43 3.03 -7.46
CA VAL A 73 5.14 4.05 -6.70
C VAL A 73 6.09 4.78 -7.64
N ILE A 74 6.07 6.10 -7.58
CA ILE A 74 6.88 6.98 -8.41
C ILE A 74 7.73 7.81 -7.44
N PRO A 75 9.07 7.68 -7.46
CA PRO A 75 9.94 8.51 -6.65
C PRO A 75 9.72 10.00 -6.94
N GLY A 76 9.82 10.83 -5.90
CA GLY A 76 9.77 12.27 -6.09
C GLY A 76 11.08 12.80 -6.66
N GLU A 77 11.01 13.96 -7.32
CA GLU A 77 12.19 14.68 -7.82
C GLU A 77 12.51 15.87 -6.93
N GLY A 78 13.80 16.10 -6.66
CA GLY A 78 14.25 17.20 -5.80
C GLY A 78 13.68 17.12 -4.38
N ASN A 79 12.88 18.12 -4.01
CA ASN A 79 12.22 18.21 -2.71
C ASN A 79 10.75 17.75 -2.73
N GLU A 80 10.25 17.24 -3.86
CA GLU A 80 8.88 16.74 -3.94
C GLU A 80 8.77 15.34 -3.33
N LYS A 81 7.62 15.06 -2.70
CA LYS A 81 7.29 13.70 -2.25
C LYS A 81 7.03 12.80 -3.44
N GLY A 82 7.37 11.53 -3.28
CA GLY A 82 6.95 10.50 -4.24
C GLY A 82 5.42 10.40 -4.35
N LYS A 83 4.96 9.70 -5.39
CA LYS A 83 3.53 9.47 -5.64
C LYS A 83 3.20 7.99 -5.55
N VAL A 84 1.98 7.71 -5.10
CA VAL A 84 1.39 6.38 -5.04
C VAL A 84 0.17 6.37 -5.97
N VAL A 85 0.17 5.50 -6.97
CA VAL A 85 -0.93 5.37 -7.93
C VAL A 85 -1.66 4.05 -7.71
N ALA A 86 -2.97 4.14 -7.53
CA ALA A 86 -3.86 3.00 -7.35
C ALA A 86 -5.09 3.13 -8.24
N LEU A 87 -5.67 1.99 -8.61
CA LEU A 87 -6.78 1.90 -9.55
C LEU A 87 -8.00 1.30 -8.87
N THR A 88 -9.15 1.89 -9.14
CA THR A 88 -10.47 1.26 -8.97
C THR A 88 -10.89 0.69 -10.34
N HIS A 89 -12.13 0.18 -10.44
CA HIS A 89 -12.69 -0.19 -11.73
C HIS A 89 -12.92 1.03 -12.64
N MET A 90 -13.12 2.21 -12.06
CA MET A 90 -13.60 3.39 -12.78
C MET A 90 -12.52 4.45 -12.98
N HIS A 91 -11.55 4.55 -12.06
CA HIS A 91 -10.59 5.65 -12.05
C HIS A 91 -9.19 5.22 -11.63
N ALA A 92 -8.23 6.07 -12.00
CA ALA A 92 -6.88 6.07 -11.47
C ALA A 92 -6.74 7.21 -10.46
N TYR A 93 -6.17 6.89 -9.30
CA TYR A 93 -5.90 7.84 -8.24
C TYR A 93 -4.41 7.99 -8.03
N CYS A 94 -3.98 9.22 -7.75
CA CYS A 94 -2.61 9.57 -7.41
C CYS A 94 -2.59 10.26 -6.04
N PHE A 95 -1.84 9.69 -5.11
CA PHE A 95 -1.68 10.18 -3.74
C PHE A 95 -0.23 10.55 -3.48
N GLU A 96 0.01 11.45 -2.52
CA GLU A 96 1.36 11.63 -2.01
C GLU A 96 1.82 10.41 -1.23
N ALA A 97 3.07 10.02 -1.43
CA ALA A 97 3.73 9.02 -0.62
C ALA A 97 3.95 9.54 0.80
N TYR A 98 4.02 8.61 1.75
CA TYR A 98 4.24 8.95 3.16
C TYR A 98 5.64 9.54 3.40
N ARG A 99 6.64 8.99 2.71
CA ARG A 99 8.06 9.38 2.74
C ARG A 99 8.62 9.39 1.33
#